data_AF-A0A817ILJ4-F1
#
_entry.id   AF-A0A817ILJ4-F1
#
_cell.length_a   1.000
_cell.length_b   1.000
_cell.length_c   1.000
_cell.angle_alpha   90.00
_cell.angle_beta   90.00
_cell.angle_gamma   90.00
#
_symmetry.space_group_name_H-M   'P 1'
#
loop_
_entity.id
_entity.type
_entity.pdbx_description
1 polymer ?
#
loop_
_entity_poly.entity_id
_entity_poly.type
_entity_poly.pdbx_seq_one_letter_code
_entity_poly.pdbx_strand_id
1 'polypeptide(L)'
;MPKSARLDLLITHLMYAPNGVRCCSSHLFNHNRLLPDVEITMGNRQQLVSSLSSSEMIDLVTDLLSLLHEAVTSARLDFPDPSLNDEDYLTWTGWTKAQFDNMFHIISPYLRSPSNRHTRNALAMF
;
A
#
# COMPACT_ATOMS: atom_id res chain seq x y z
N MET A 1 16.57 -1.04 9.34
CA MET A 1 15.18 -0.67 9.02
C MET A 1 14.91 -1.16 7.60
N PRO A 2 13.87 -1.98 7.39
CA PRO A 2 13.53 -2.50 6.07
C PRO A 2 13.25 -1.38 5.06
N LYS A 3 13.44 -1.66 3.76
CA LYS A 3 13.19 -0.70 2.68
C LYS A 3 11.75 -0.17 2.73
N SER A 4 10.76 -1.05 2.85
CA SER A 4 9.35 -0.67 2.87
C SER A 4 9.02 0.26 4.04
N ALA A 5 9.53 -0.01 5.25
CA ALA A 5 9.42 0.92 6.37
C ALA A 5 10.08 2.27 6.06
N ARG A 6 11.30 2.32 5.50
CA ARG A 6 11.94 3.63 5.17
C ARG A 6 11.08 4.45 4.21
N LEU A 7 10.37 3.78 3.30
CA LEU A 7 9.43 4.42 2.37
C LEU A 7 8.13 4.87 3.08
N ASP A 8 7.58 4.06 3.98
CA ASP A 8 6.44 4.46 4.81
C ASP A 8 6.76 5.72 5.65
N LEU A 9 7.98 5.81 6.18
CA LEU A 9 8.47 6.98 6.91
C LEU A 9 8.50 8.23 6.02
N LEU A 10 8.98 8.07 4.79
CA LEU A 10 9.04 9.14 3.80
C LEU A 10 7.64 9.61 3.39
N ILE A 11 6.73 8.68 3.13
CA ILE A 11 5.37 9.00 2.65
C ILE A 11 4.54 9.63 3.78
N THR A 12 4.61 9.05 4.98
CA THR A 12 3.71 9.42 6.09
C THR A 12 4.23 10.60 6.88
N HIS A 13 5.56 10.69 7.05
CA HIS A 13 6.19 11.70 7.92
C HIS A 13 7.14 12.65 7.18
N LEU A 14 7.24 12.53 5.84
CA LEU A 14 8.12 13.37 5.00
C LEU A 14 9.59 13.34 5.46
N MET A 15 10.01 12.20 6.02
CA MET A 15 11.35 12.00 6.56
C MET A 15 12.09 10.92 5.79
N TYR A 16 13.29 11.26 5.31
CA TYR A 16 14.17 10.30 4.66
C TYR A 16 15.05 9.58 5.69
N ALA A 17 15.11 8.26 5.59
CA ALA A 17 16.06 7.43 6.31
C ALA A 17 16.99 6.73 5.31
N PRO A 18 18.32 6.92 5.43
CA PRO A 18 19.28 6.20 4.58
C PRO A 18 19.31 4.70 4.89
N ASN A 19 20.03 3.96 4.05
CA ASN A 19 20.28 2.53 4.28
C ASN A 19 21.02 2.30 5.61
N GLY A 20 20.71 1.19 6.29
CA GLY A 20 21.38 0.81 7.54
C GLY A 20 20.85 1.48 8.82
N VAL A 21 19.90 2.41 8.74
CA VAL A 21 19.26 3.01 9.92
C VAL A 21 18.60 1.94 10.78
N ARG A 22 18.77 2.03 12.11
CA ARG A 22 18.16 1.09 13.06
C ARG A 22 16.69 1.43 13.27
N CYS A 23 15.87 0.40 13.42
CA CYS A 23 14.46 0.52 13.79
C CYS A 23 14.14 -0.63 14.74
N CYS A 24 13.44 -0.33 15.84
CA CYS A 24 12.98 -1.34 16.78
C CYS A 24 11.92 -2.23 16.12
N SER A 25 11.94 -3.52 16.41
CA SER A 25 10.95 -4.46 15.88
C SER A 25 9.51 -4.12 16.30
N SER A 26 9.34 -3.46 17.45
CA SER A 26 8.05 -2.99 17.95
C SER A 26 7.39 -1.92 17.09
N HIS A 27 8.13 -1.23 16.21
CA HIS A 27 7.58 -0.21 15.31
C HIS A 27 7.28 -0.75 13.91
N LEU A 28 7.47 -2.06 13.71
CA LEU A 28 7.32 -2.71 12.41
C LEU A 28 6.11 -3.63 12.39
N PHE A 29 5.15 -3.35 11.51
CA PHE A 29 4.07 -4.26 11.16
C PHE A 29 4.60 -5.38 10.26
N ASN A 30 4.32 -6.64 10.63
CA ASN A 30 4.79 -7.83 9.92
C ASN A 30 6.29 -7.78 9.55
N HIS A 31 7.11 -7.21 10.44
CA HIS A 31 8.57 -7.06 10.31
C HIS A 31 9.09 -6.20 9.14
N ASN A 32 8.23 -5.64 8.28
CA ASN A 32 8.67 -4.96 7.06
C ASN A 32 8.12 -3.54 6.87
N ARG A 33 6.90 -3.25 7.36
CA ARG A 33 6.23 -1.95 7.20
C ARG A 33 6.26 -1.18 8.51
N LEU A 34 6.22 0.15 8.47
CA LEU A 34 6.00 0.92 9.69
C LEU A 34 4.56 0.71 10.18
N LEU A 35 4.38 0.62 11.49
CA LEU A 35 3.04 0.64 12.06
C LEU A 35 2.37 2.01 11.78
N PRO A 36 1.06 2.05 11.45
CA PRO A 36 0.37 3.29 11.08
C PRO A 36 0.32 4.35 12.20
N ASP A 37 0.41 3.91 13.45
CA ASP A 37 0.31 4.72 14.67
C ASP A 37 1.67 5.10 15.25
N VAL A 38 2.77 4.83 14.54
CA VAL A 38 4.10 5.18 15.02
C VAL A 38 4.29 6.69 15.05
N GLU A 39 4.43 7.22 16.25
CA GLU A 39 4.83 8.60 16.46
C GLU A 39 6.35 8.76 16.34
N ILE A 40 6.78 9.67 15.46
CA ILE A 40 8.20 10.00 15.33
C ILE A 40 8.61 10.96 16.43
N THR A 41 9.28 10.43 17.45
CA THR A 41 9.86 11.26 18.52
C THR A 41 11.15 11.93 18.03
N MET A 42 11.12 13.24 17.84
CA MET A 42 12.27 14.04 17.36
C MET A 42 13.27 14.41 18.46
N GLY A 43 13.50 13.52 19.44
CA GLY A 43 14.34 13.79 20.61
C GLY A 43 15.78 14.23 20.28
N ASN A 44 16.30 13.80 19.12
CA ASN A 44 17.64 14.15 18.62
C ASN A 44 17.59 15.00 17.35
N ARG A 45 16.61 15.91 17.22
CA ARG A 45 16.41 16.72 16.00
C ARG A 45 17.67 17.45 15.51
N GLN A 46 18.60 17.76 16.41
CA GLN A 46 19.87 18.43 16.08
C GLN A 46 20.82 17.57 15.24
N GLN A 47 20.64 16.25 15.23
CA GLN A 47 21.40 15.33 14.38
C GLN A 47 20.79 15.19 12.97
N LEU A 48 19.64 15.81 12.71
CA LEU A 48 19.03 15.78 11.39
C LEU A 48 19.80 16.69 10.45
N VAL A 49 20.10 16.16 9.28
CA VAL A 49 20.73 16.92 8.20
C VAL A 49 19.63 17.44 7.28
N SER A 50 19.72 18.72 6.88
CA SER A 50 18.75 19.33 5.97
C SER A 50 19.07 19.13 4.49
N SER A 51 20.17 18.45 4.19
CA SER A 51 20.66 18.23 2.83
C SER A 51 21.08 16.78 2.65
N LEU A 52 20.70 16.19 1.52
CA LEU A 52 21.16 14.88 1.10
C LEU A 52 22.44 15.01 0.29
N SER A 53 23.35 14.05 0.42
CA SER A 53 24.44 13.88 -0.54
C SER A 53 23.93 13.49 -1.92
N SER A 54 24.75 13.67 -2.96
CA SER A 54 24.37 13.29 -4.33
C SER A 54 24.01 11.81 -4.46
N SER A 55 24.72 10.92 -3.75
CA SER A 55 24.41 9.49 -3.73
C SER A 55 23.07 9.20 -3.06
N GLU A 56 22.79 9.82 -1.90
CA GLU A 56 21.52 9.62 -1.20
C GLU A 56 20.33 10.17 -1.99
N MET A 57 20.53 11.26 -2.75
CA MET A 57 19.51 11.80 -3.63
C MET A 57 19.19 10.84 -4.79
N ILE A 58 20.21 10.21 -5.38
CA ILE A 58 20.02 9.20 -6.43
C ILE A 58 19.27 7.99 -5.88
N ASP A 59 19.66 7.50 -4.71
CA ASP A 59 18.99 6.37 -4.04
C ASP A 59 17.52 6.69 -3.77
N LEU A 60 17.24 7.89 -3.23
CA LEU A 60 15.88 8.36 -2.96
C LEU A 60 15.02 8.42 -4.23
N VAL A 61 15.54 9.02 -5.31
CA VAL A 61 14.82 9.11 -6.58
C VAL A 61 14.55 7.71 -7.16
N THR A 62 15.53 6.80 -7.07
CA THR A 62 15.39 5.43 -7.56
C THR A 62 14.32 4.66 -6.77
N ASP A 63 14.30 4.82 -5.45
CA ASP A 63 13.30 4.22 -4.57
C ASP A 63 11.89 4.77 -4.86
N LEU A 64 11.75 6.08 -5.09
CA LEU A 64 10.48 6.71 -5.46
C LEU A 64 9.98 6.26 -6.84
N LEU A 65 10.86 6.16 -7.84
CA LEU A 65 10.50 5.66 -9.17
C LEU A 65 10.05 4.19 -9.11
N SER A 66 10.70 3.39 -8.29
CA SER A 66 10.31 1.99 -8.06
C SER A 66 8.91 1.90 -7.44
N LEU A 67 8.62 2.74 -6.44
CA LEU A 67 7.29 2.83 -5.84
C LEU A 67 6.22 3.29 -6.82
N LEU A 68 6.51 4.29 -7.66
CA LEU A 68 5.57 4.74 -8.68
C LEU A 68 5.30 3.63 -9.69
N HIS A 69 6.33 2.91 -10.09
CA HIS A 69 6.19 1.76 -10.96
C HIS A 69 5.34 0.66 -10.32
N GLU A 70 5.57 0.34 -9.05
CA GLU A 70 4.77 -0.61 -8.28
C GLU A 70 3.33 -0.10 -8.10
N ALA A 71 3.09 1.17 -7.84
CA ALA A 71 1.74 1.73 -7.70
C ALA A 71 0.95 1.72 -9.03
N VAL A 72 1.66 1.77 -10.16
CA VAL A 72 1.07 1.67 -11.50
C VAL A 72 0.85 0.20 -11.92
N THR A 73 1.73 -0.71 -11.49
CA THR A 73 1.70 -2.13 -11.89
C THR A 73 1.00 -3.04 -10.90
N SER A 74 0.94 -2.68 -9.62
CA SER A 74 0.17 -3.39 -8.61
C SER A 74 -1.31 -3.31 -8.97
N ALA A 75 -1.95 -4.48 -8.96
CA ALA A 75 -3.39 -4.57 -9.11
C ALA A 75 -4.02 -3.75 -8.00
N ARG A 76 -4.63 -2.61 -8.36
CA ARG A 76 -5.68 -2.01 -7.56
C ARG A 76 -6.70 -3.12 -7.32
N LEU A 77 -7.16 -3.31 -6.07
CA LEU A 77 -8.11 -4.36 -5.70
C LEU A 77 -9.15 -4.57 -6.82
N ASP A 78 -9.00 -5.68 -7.54
CA ASP A 78 -9.77 -6.00 -8.73
C ASP A 78 -10.44 -7.34 -8.43
N PHE A 79 -11.75 -7.32 -8.18
CA PHE A 79 -12.55 -8.52 -7.89
C PHE A 79 -12.63 -9.58 -9.02
N PRO A 80 -12.20 -9.33 -10.27
CA PRO A 80 -11.90 -10.37 -11.26
C PRO A 80 -10.60 -11.14 -10.98
N ASP A 81 -9.73 -10.68 -10.07
CA ASP A 81 -8.45 -11.31 -9.79
C ASP A 81 -8.67 -12.73 -9.22
N PRO A 82 -8.16 -13.78 -9.89
CA PRO A 82 -8.34 -15.16 -9.44
C PRO A 82 -7.58 -15.48 -8.14
N SER A 83 -6.62 -14.66 -7.74
CA SER A 83 -5.84 -14.85 -6.51
C SER A 83 -6.62 -14.51 -5.23
N LEU A 84 -7.73 -13.77 -5.34
CA LEU A 84 -8.58 -13.41 -4.20
C LEU A 84 -9.34 -14.63 -3.67
N ASN A 85 -9.14 -14.90 -2.39
CA ASN A 85 -9.73 -16.01 -1.65
C ASN A 85 -10.98 -15.58 -0.84
N ASP A 86 -11.67 -16.53 -0.21
CA ASP A 86 -12.89 -16.25 0.56
C ASP A 86 -12.65 -15.29 1.75
N GLU A 87 -11.48 -15.34 2.39
CA GLU A 87 -11.12 -14.45 3.49
C GLU A 87 -10.96 -13.00 3.00
N ASP A 88 -10.37 -12.81 1.81
CA ASP A 88 -10.28 -11.50 1.18
C ASP A 88 -11.69 -10.94 0.90
N TYR A 89 -12.56 -11.73 0.26
CA TYR A 89 -13.93 -11.32 -0.03
C TYR A 89 -14.71 -10.94 1.24
N LEU A 90 -14.58 -11.75 2.30
CA LEU A 90 -15.24 -11.50 3.57
C LEU A 90 -14.71 -10.22 4.23
N THR A 91 -13.40 -10.01 4.19
CA THR A 91 -12.75 -8.83 4.77
C THR A 91 -13.16 -7.55 4.06
N TRP A 92 -13.24 -7.58 2.73
CA TRP A 92 -13.49 -6.37 1.93
C TRP A 92 -14.97 -6.07 1.69
N THR A 93 -15.83 -7.08 1.68
CA THR A 93 -17.25 -6.93 1.31
C THR A 93 -18.22 -7.46 2.37
N GLY A 94 -17.74 -8.21 3.35
CA GLY A 94 -18.60 -8.91 4.32
C GLY A 94 -19.30 -10.16 3.77
N TRP A 95 -19.03 -10.54 2.52
CA TRP A 95 -19.62 -11.70 1.84
C TRP A 95 -18.57 -12.75 1.51
N THR A 96 -18.98 -14.02 1.45
CA THR A 96 -18.15 -15.06 0.82
C THR A 96 -18.07 -14.83 -0.69
N LYS A 97 -17.07 -15.40 -1.37
CA LYS A 97 -16.94 -15.29 -2.83
C LYS A 97 -18.19 -15.79 -3.56
N ALA A 98 -18.80 -16.87 -3.07
CA ALA A 98 -20.04 -17.40 -3.64
C ALA A 98 -21.23 -16.45 -3.48
N GLN A 99 -21.36 -15.79 -2.32
CA GLN A 99 -22.41 -14.79 -2.08
C GLN A 99 -22.22 -13.57 -2.97
N PHE A 100 -20.98 -13.09 -3.10
CA PHE A 100 -20.62 -12.00 -3.98
C PHE A 100 -20.91 -12.33 -5.44
N ASP A 101 -20.52 -13.52 -5.91
CA ASP A 101 -20.75 -13.98 -7.29
C ASP A 101 -22.25 -14.07 -7.60
N ASN A 102 -23.05 -14.57 -6.66
CA ASN A 102 -24.51 -14.63 -6.80
C ASN A 102 -25.12 -13.22 -6.90
N MET A 103 -24.72 -12.32 -6.01
CA MET A 103 -25.19 -10.94 -6.06
C MET A 103 -24.79 -10.25 -7.36
N PHE A 104 -23.54 -10.45 -7.79
CA PHE A 104 -23.04 -9.93 -9.06
C PHE A 104 -23.86 -10.44 -10.24
N HIS A 105 -24.20 -11.74 -10.27
CA HIS A 105 -25.03 -12.31 -11.33
C HIS A 105 -26.40 -11.61 -11.43
N ILE A 106 -27.04 -11.31 -10.30
CA ILE A 106 -28.35 -10.64 -10.25
C ILE A 106 -28.26 -9.21 -10.79
N ILE A 107 -27.23 -8.45 -10.40
CA ILE A 107 -27.13 -7.02 -10.74
C ILE A 107 -26.42 -6.75 -12.06
N SER A 108 -25.61 -7.70 -12.56
CA SER A 108 -24.77 -7.52 -13.76
C SER A 108 -25.52 -7.00 -14.99
N PRO A 109 -26.78 -7.39 -15.27
CA PRO A 109 -27.52 -6.87 -16.42
C PRO A 109 -27.85 -5.37 -16.31
N TYR A 110 -27.84 -4.82 -15.09
CA TYR A 110 -28.18 -3.42 -14.80
C TYR A 110 -26.93 -2.53 -14.65
N LEU A 111 -25.73 -3.12 -14.62
CA LEU A 111 -24.48 -2.40 -14.51
C LEU A 111 -24.02 -1.93 -15.90
N ARG A 112 -23.63 -0.66 -16.00
CA ARG A 112 -22.94 -0.15 -17.19
C ARG A 112 -21.49 -0.65 -17.18
N SER A 113 -21.01 -1.20 -18.29
CA SER A 113 -19.61 -1.61 -18.44
C SER A 113 -18.73 -0.42 -18.83
N PRO A 114 -17.88 0.12 -17.93
CA PRO A 114 -16.93 1.15 -18.31
C PRO A 114 -15.72 0.53 -19.02
N SER A 115 -15.03 1.30 -19.87
CA SER A 115 -13.86 0.83 -20.63
C SER A 115 -12.65 0.47 -19.77
N ASN A 116 -12.58 0.98 -18.53
CA ASN A 116 -11.35 1.00 -17.74
C ASN A 116 -11.47 0.23 -16.41
N ARG A 117 -12.63 -0.37 -16.08
CA ARG A 117 -12.85 -1.12 -14.83
C ARG A 117 -13.84 -2.25 -15.02
N HIS A 118 -13.63 -3.36 -14.32
CA HIS A 118 -14.61 -4.44 -14.32
C HIS A 118 -15.83 -4.05 -13.48
N THR A 119 -17.03 -4.44 -13.93
CA THR A 119 -18.29 -4.15 -13.24
C THR A 119 -18.39 -4.83 -11.87
N ARG A 120 -17.64 -5.91 -11.63
CA ARG A 120 -17.47 -6.54 -10.31
C ARG A 120 -16.98 -5.55 -9.25
N ASN A 121 -16.05 -4.66 -9.60
CA ASN A 121 -15.56 -3.66 -8.66
C ASN A 121 -16.62 -2.63 -8.29
N ALA A 122 -17.65 -2.45 -9.13
CA ALA A 122 -18.78 -1.60 -8.79
C ALA A 122 -19.58 -2.19 -7.63
N LEU A 123 -19.79 -3.50 -7.62
CA LEU A 123 -20.47 -4.18 -6.51
C LEU A 123 -19.69 -4.08 -5.21
N ALA A 124 -18.38 -4.26 -5.26
CA ALA A 124 -17.54 -4.21 -4.07
C ALA A 124 -17.42 -2.82 -3.39
N MET A 125 -17.93 -1.77 -4.03
CA MET A 125 -17.98 -0.42 -3.45
C MET A 125 -19.26 -0.14 -2.66
N PHE A 126 -20.25 -1.04 -2.69
CA PHE A 126 -21.52 -0.94 -1.96
C PHE A 126 -21.54 -1.89 -0.76
#